data_AF-A0A243RPU7-F1
#
_entry.id   AF-A0A243RPU7-F1
#
_cell.length_a   1.000
_cell.length_b   1.000
_cell.length_c   1.000
_cell.angle_alpha   90.00
_cell.angle_beta   90.00
_cell.angle_gamma   90.00
#
_symmetry.space_group_name_H-M   'P 1'
#
loop_
_entity.id
_entity.type
_entity.pdbx_description
1 polymer ?
#
loop_
_entity_poly.entity_id
_entity_poly.type
_entity_poly.pdbx_seq_one_letter_code
_entity_poly.pdbx_strand_id
1 'polypeptide(L)'
;MNNPCSQPWGLTRSAPFTSTAPAPAAPYRVELDPVTQTGVYCDTMTSRLIEAGKHGTNKQTSRSQRTGGSGDGKGPQPSDQTTVTDYDND
;
A
#
# COMPACT_ATOMS: atom_id res chain seq x y z
N MET A 1 7.16 -30.48 -39.51
CA MET A 1 7.50 -30.77 -38.10
C MET A 1 7.06 -29.58 -37.28
N ASN A 2 5.84 -29.62 -36.73
CA ASN A 2 5.32 -28.54 -35.90
C ASN A 2 5.69 -28.85 -34.45
N ASN A 3 6.72 -28.21 -33.93
CA ASN A 3 6.96 -28.23 -32.48
C ASN A 3 5.83 -27.44 -31.83
N PRO A 4 4.95 -28.02 -30.99
CA PRO A 4 4.05 -27.21 -30.20
C PRO A 4 4.93 -26.33 -29.32
N CYS A 5 4.74 -25.02 -29.43
CA CYS A 5 5.40 -24.02 -28.60
C CYS A 5 5.30 -24.49 -27.14
N SER A 6 6.42 -24.92 -26.58
CA SER A 6 6.49 -25.48 -25.24
C SER A 6 6.03 -24.39 -24.29
N GLN A 7 4.85 -24.57 -23.70
CA GLN A 7 4.28 -23.56 -22.82
C GLN A 7 5.31 -23.19 -21.73
N PRO A 8 5.63 -21.90 -21.54
CA PRO A 8 6.55 -21.47 -20.50
C PRO A 8 6.16 -22.04 -19.14
N TRP A 9 7.12 -22.53 -18.37
CA TRP A 9 6.89 -23.13 -17.05
C TRP A 9 6.08 -22.24 -16.09
N GLY A 10 6.20 -20.92 -16.21
CA GLY A 10 5.40 -19.98 -15.41
C GLY A 10 3.89 -20.06 -15.69
N LEU A 11 3.49 -20.27 -16.95
CA LEU A 11 2.08 -20.35 -17.33
C LEU A 11 1.44 -21.69 -16.94
N THR A 12 2.22 -22.75 -16.71
CA THR A 12 1.67 -24.01 -16.18
C THR A 12 1.37 -23.91 -14.69
N ARG A 13 1.83 -22.86 -14.00
CA ARG A 13 1.62 -22.60 -12.58
C ARG A 13 0.69 -21.42 -12.29
N SER A 14 0.31 -20.63 -13.29
CA SER A 14 -0.68 -19.57 -13.11
C SER A 14 -2.08 -20.17 -12.98
N ALA A 15 -2.73 -19.93 -11.84
CA ALA A 15 -4.17 -20.14 -11.73
C ALA A 15 -4.91 -18.94 -12.33
N PRO A 16 -6.11 -19.13 -12.90
CA PRO A 16 -6.99 -18.02 -13.23
C PRO A 16 -7.21 -17.15 -12.00
N PHE A 17 -7.14 -15.82 -12.17
CA PHE A 17 -7.58 -14.92 -11.13
C PHE A 17 -9.04 -15.21 -10.81
N THR A 18 -9.35 -15.40 -9.53
CA THR A 18 -10.74 -15.53 -9.09
C THR A 18 -11.47 -14.27 -9.52
N SER A 19 -12.38 -14.41 -10.48
CA SER A 19 -13.25 -13.32 -10.89
C SER A 19 -14.09 -12.93 -9.69
N THR A 20 -13.72 -11.83 -9.04
CA THR A 20 -14.62 -11.22 -8.06
C THR A 20 -15.83 -10.73 -8.84
N ALA A 21 -17.04 -11.06 -8.37
CA ALA A 21 -18.24 -10.43 -8.94
C ALA A 21 -18.03 -8.91 -8.90
N PRO A 22 -18.42 -8.16 -9.95
CA PRO A 22 -18.30 -6.71 -9.91
C PRO A 22 -19.05 -6.22 -8.68
N ALA A 23 -18.31 -5.60 -7.76
CA ALA A 23 -18.93 -4.88 -6.66
C ALA A 23 -19.90 -3.86 -7.25
N PRO A 24 -21.01 -3.53 -6.56
CA PRO A 24 -21.85 -2.43 -6.99
C PRO A 24 -20.96 -1.21 -7.23
N ALA A 25 -21.13 -0.57 -8.38
CA ALA A 25 -20.32 0.57 -8.76
C ALA A 25 -20.37 1.60 -7.64
N ALA A 26 -19.21 2.12 -7.25
CA ALA A 26 -19.16 3.22 -6.30
C ALA A 26 -20.02 4.37 -6.82
N PRO A 27 -20.69 5.14 -5.95
CA PRO A 27 -21.54 6.26 -6.37
C PRO A 27 -20.75 7.41 -7.02
N TYR A 28 -19.43 7.30 -7.08
CA TYR A 28 -18.51 8.29 -7.63
C TYR A 28 -17.61 7.70 -8.72
N ARG A 29 -17.17 8.55 -9.65
CA ARG A 29 -16.11 8.29 -10.62
C ARG A 29 -14.90 9.16 -10.28
N VAL A 30 -13.69 8.65 -10.53
CA VAL A 30 -12.45 9.44 -10.44
C VAL A 30 -11.95 9.75 -11.85
N GLU A 31 -11.61 11.01 -12.09
CA GLU A 31 -11.06 11.51 -13.35
C GLU A 31 -9.71 12.18 -13.10
N LEU A 32 -8.84 12.21 -14.11
CA LEU A 32 -7.56 12.91 -14.00
C LEU A 32 -7.74 14.34 -14.51
N ASP A 33 -7.46 15.33 -13.67
CA ASP A 33 -7.38 16.72 -14.12
C ASP A 33 -6.12 16.90 -14.98
N PRO A 34 -6.25 17.29 -16.27
CA PRO A 34 -5.10 17.42 -17.16
C PRO A 34 -4.10 18.50 -16.74
N VAL A 35 -4.54 19.52 -16.00
CA VAL A 35 -3.69 20.65 -15.58
C VAL A 35 -2.90 20.30 -14.32
N THR A 36 -3.59 19.81 -13.29
CA THR A 36 -2.97 19.54 -11.98
C THR A 36 -2.42 18.13 -11.86
N GLN A 37 -2.79 17.21 -12.77
CA GLN A 37 -2.48 15.79 -12.70
C GLN A 37 -2.97 15.14 -11.39
N THR A 38 -4.05 15.67 -10.82
CA THR A 38 -4.68 15.12 -9.62
C THR A 38 -5.96 14.37 -9.97
N GLY A 39 -6.34 13.41 -9.11
CA GLY A 39 -7.62 12.72 -9.21
C GLY A 39 -8.76 13.59 -8.67
N VAL A 40 -9.76 13.87 -9.50
CA VAL A 40 -10.99 14.57 -9.10
C VAL A 40 -12.13 13.57 -8.97
N TYR A 41 -12.85 13.64 -7.86
CA TYR A 41 -14.00 12.79 -7.58
C TYR A 41 -15.27 13.47 -8.11
N CYS A 42 -16.05 12.75 -8.90
CA CYS A 42 -17.29 13.24 -9.49
C CYS A 42 -18.44 12.31 -9.11
N ASP A 43 -19.58 12.89 -8.73
CA ASP A 43 -20.82 12.15 -8.53
C ASP A 43 -21.32 11.58 -9.87
N THR A 44 -21.64 10.28 -9.88
CA THR A 44 -22.00 9.58 -11.12
C THR A 44 -23.34 10.03 -11.71
N MET A 45 -24.25 10.59 -10.90
CA MET A 45 -25.58 11.01 -11.35
C MET A 45 -25.60 12.47 -11.83
N THR A 46 -24.90 13.35 -11.12
CA THR A 46 -24.93 14.80 -11.31
C THR A 46 -23.67 15.34 -11.97
N SER A 47 -22.62 14.53 -12.11
CA SER A 47 -21.29 14.93 -12.58
C SER A 47 -20.67 16.10 -11.80
N ARG A 48 -21.15 16.34 -10.58
CA ARG A 48 -20.62 17.39 -9.70
C ARG A 48 -19.38 16.90 -8.97
N LEU A 49 -18.44 17.81 -8.76
CA LEU A 49 -17.26 17.54 -7.94
C LEU A 49 -17.71 17.19 -6.51
N ILE A 50 -17.16 16.09 -6.00
CA ILE A 50 -17.31 15.66 -4.62
C ILE A 50 -16.06 16.13 -3.88
N GLU A 51 -16.25 16.85 -2.78
CA GLU A 51 -15.17 17.12 -1.85
C GLU A 51 -14.83 15.81 -1.13
N ALA A 52 -13.68 15.23 -1.46
CA ALA A 52 -13.11 14.13 -0.71
C ALA A 52 -12.73 14.70 0.67
N GLY A 53 -13.63 14.55 1.66
CA GLY A 53 -13.47 15.15 2.98
C GLY A 53 -12.11 14.86 3.63
N LYS A 54 -11.75 15.62 4.68
CA LYS A 54 -10.43 15.55 5.33
C LYS A 54 -10.03 14.10 5.61
N HIS A 55 -9.05 13.59 4.88
CA HIS A 55 -8.47 12.29 5.12
C HIS A 55 -7.51 12.43 6.31
N GLY A 56 -7.72 11.65 7.37
CA GLY A 56 -6.78 11.58 8.48
C GLY A 56 -5.42 11.12 7.97
N THR A 57 -4.36 11.88 8.24
CA THR A 57 -3.00 11.44 7.94
C THR A 57 -2.50 10.67 9.15
N ASN A 58 -2.39 9.35 9.04
CA ASN A 58 -1.73 8.57 10.09
C ASN A 58 -0.25 8.96 10.11
N LYS A 59 0.25 9.40 11.26
CA LYS A 59 1.65 9.80 11.43
C LYS A 59 2.39 8.66 12.12
N GLN A 60 3.19 7.92 11.37
CA GLN A 60 4.05 6.88 11.92
C GLN A 60 5.28 7.53 12.56
N THR A 61 5.47 7.33 13.87
CA THR A 61 6.73 7.69 14.54
C THR A 61 7.41 6.40 15.01
N SER A 62 8.57 6.09 14.43
CA SER A 62 9.41 4.97 14.87
C SER A 62 10.50 5.50 15.79
N ARG A 63 10.53 5.03 17.05
CA ARG A 63 11.61 5.36 18.01
C ARG A 63 12.47 4.14 18.22
N SER A 64 13.77 4.25 17.92
CA SER A 64 14.76 3.24 18.29
C SER A 64 15.04 3.37 19.79
N GLN A 65 14.78 2.30 20.55
CA GLN A 65 15.27 2.22 21.93
C GLN A 65 16.75 1.86 21.88
N ARG A 66 17.62 2.75 22.36
CA ARG A 66 19.02 2.39 22.64
C ARG A 66 19.07 1.70 24.00
N THR A 67 19.03 0.38 24.02
CA THR A 67 19.51 -0.38 25.18
C THR A 67 21.04 -0.36 25.12
N GLY A 68 21.64 0.42 26.01
CA GLY A 68 23.09 0.54 26.11
C GLY A 68 23.73 -0.81 26.42
N GLY A 69 24.73 -1.20 25.63
CA GLY A 69 25.74 -2.13 26.10
C GLY A 69 26.57 -1.40 27.15
N SER A 70 26.47 -1.84 28.41
CA SER A 70 27.28 -1.32 29.51
C SER A 70 28.76 -1.36 29.09
N GLY A 71 29.42 -0.20 29.12
CA GLY A 71 30.78 0.03 28.64
C GLY A 71 31.86 -0.57 29.53
N ASP A 72 31.60 -1.75 30.11
CA ASP A 72 32.37 -2.30 31.23
C ASP A 72 33.48 -3.25 30.76
N GLY A 73 33.78 -3.24 29.45
CA GLY A 73 34.88 -3.99 28.86
C GLY A 73 34.69 -5.52 28.82
N LYS A 74 33.45 -6.03 29.02
CA LYS A 74 33.14 -7.47 28.98
C LYS A 74 32.44 -7.87 27.68
N GLY A 75 33.22 -7.93 26.59
CA GLY A 75 32.83 -8.55 25.32
C GLY A 75 31.70 -7.84 24.53
N PRO A 76 31.56 -8.10 23.23
CA PRO A 76 30.49 -7.53 22.43
C PRO A 76 29.13 -8.12 22.85
N GLN A 77 28.25 -7.29 23.40
CA GLN A 77 26.85 -7.64 23.63
C GLN A 77 26.04 -7.41 22.34
N PRO A 78 25.11 -8.31 21.98
CA PRO A 78 24.22 -8.09 20.85
C PRO A 78 23.35 -6.87 21.12
N SER A 79 23.31 -5.94 20.15
CA SER A 79 22.40 -4.80 20.21
C SER A 79 20.98 -5.29 19.92
N ASP A 80 20.10 -5.23 20.91
CA ASP A 80 18.68 -5.48 20.68
C ASP A 80 18.07 -4.22 20.02
N GLN A 81 17.97 -4.26 18.69
CA GLN A 81 17.47 -3.14 17.90
C GLN A 81 15.96 -3.30 17.71
N THR A 82 15.22 -3.28 18.81
CA THR A 82 13.76 -3.27 18.74
C THR A 82 13.29 -1.89 18.27
N THR A 83 12.56 -1.87 17.16
CA THR A 83 11.84 -0.69 16.69
C THR A 83 10.41 -0.81 17.17
N VAL A 84 9.99 0.09 18.05
CA VAL A 84 8.58 0.26 18.40
C VAL A 84 7.99 1.28 17.43
N THR A 85 6.88 0.91 16.81
CA THR A 85 6.15 1.78 15.89
C THR A 85 4.88 2.23 16.57
N ASP A 86 4.81 3.52 16.86
CA ASP A 86 3.61 4.17 17.40
C ASP A 86 2.81 4.77 16.23
N TYR A 87 1.50 4.55 16.26
CA TYR A 87 0.56 5.05 15.26
C TYR A 87 -0.38 6.07 15.93
N ASP A 88 -0.18 7.35 15.63
CA ASP A 88 -1.10 8.41 16.04
C ASP A 88 -2.04 8.78 14.88
N ASN A 89 -3.34 8.86 15.16
CA ASN A 89 -4.35 9.40 14.24
C ASN A 89 -4.73 10.82 14.72
N ASP A 90 -4.71 11.80 13.81
CA ASP A 90 -5.25 13.16 14.01
C ASP A 90 -6.79 13.18 13.99
#